data_AF-A0A7X7K955-F1
#
_entry.id   AF-A0A7X7K955-F1
#
_cell.length_a   1.000
_cell.length_b   1.000
_cell.length_c   1.000
_cell.angle_alpha   90.00
_cell.angle_beta   90.00
_cell.angle_gamma   90.00
#
_symmetry.space_group_name_H-M   'P 1'
#
loop_
_entity.id
_entity.type
_entity.pdbx_description
1 polymer ?
#
loop_
_entity_poly.entity_id
_entity_poly.type
_entity_poly.pdbx_seq_one_letter_code
_entity_poly.pdbx_strand_id
1 'polypeptide(L)'
;MDQRLTHARTAGLAYLALGITGMLGFLVVRPRVVAAGDPAATLANLVENPMLARWGVALELGIVLSQALVAVAFYRLFRSVNPSSAWALAAFGMVNAVAILASSVMYAGALAVSSDAALVADPVGTVHVLFTLSEGFWAAGNLFFGLWLVPMGLLVLASGWMPRPLGWVLVVGGIGYVLAGLVPVLAPGAPALVAEALTAPATVGEFWMIAYLLVRGVRRDAPIARNLEAAVAA
;
A
#
# COMPACT_ATOMS: atom_id res chain seq x y z
N MET A 1 -20.39 -13.78 19.52
CA MET A 1 -19.21 -12.90 19.32
C MET A 1 -19.71 -11.64 18.63
N ASP A 2 -19.46 -10.46 19.20
CA ASP A 2 -19.94 -9.18 18.66
C ASP A 2 -19.50 -9.04 17.19
N GLN A 3 -20.46 -8.93 16.25
CA GLN A 3 -20.18 -8.92 14.81
C GLN A 3 -19.15 -7.85 14.42
N ARG A 4 -19.13 -6.70 15.14
CA ARG A 4 -18.16 -5.63 14.90
C ARG A 4 -16.73 -6.02 15.26
N LEU A 5 -16.53 -6.79 16.34
CA LEU A 5 -15.20 -7.27 16.73
C LEU A 5 -14.67 -8.29 15.73
N THR A 6 -15.54 -9.17 15.22
CA THR A 6 -15.17 -10.10 14.15
C THR A 6 -14.74 -9.33 12.90
N HIS A 7 -15.52 -8.33 12.46
CA HIS A 7 -15.18 -7.51 11.30
C HIS A 7 -13.87 -6.74 11.48
N ALA A 8 -13.62 -6.16 12.66
CA ALA A 8 -12.38 -5.46 12.96
C ALA A 8 -11.15 -6.39 12.89
N ARG A 9 -11.25 -7.60 13.45
CA ARG A 9 -10.15 -8.58 13.40
C ARG A 9 -9.90 -9.10 11.99
N THR A 10 -10.95 -9.36 11.21
CA THR A 10 -10.80 -9.74 9.79
C THR A 10 -10.12 -8.62 9.00
N ALA A 11 -10.50 -7.36 9.22
CA ALA A 11 -9.82 -6.21 8.60
C ALA A 11 -8.34 -6.14 9.03
N GLY A 12 -8.06 -6.33 10.32
CA GLY A 12 -6.68 -6.35 10.85
C GLY A 12 -5.82 -7.48 10.27
N LEU A 13 -6.37 -8.68 10.08
CA LEU A 13 -5.65 -9.80 9.48
C LEU A 13 -5.32 -9.56 8.00
N ALA A 14 -6.29 -9.04 7.23
CA ALA A 14 -6.05 -8.67 5.84
C ALA A 14 -5.02 -7.55 5.74
N TYR A 15 -5.04 -6.59 6.69
CA TYR A 15 -4.11 -5.47 6.69
C TYR A 15 -2.69 -5.89 7.12
N LEU A 16 -2.58 -6.85 8.04
CA LEU A 16 -1.31 -7.49 8.35
C LEU A 16 -0.76 -8.25 7.15
N ALA A 17 -1.61 -9.00 6.42
CA ALA A 17 -1.19 -9.71 5.23
C ALA A 17 -0.61 -8.75 4.18
N LEU A 18 -1.26 -7.60 3.97
CA LEU A 18 -0.76 -6.52 3.12
C LEU A 18 0.63 -6.03 3.54
N GLY A 19 0.81 -5.72 4.83
CA GLY A 19 2.10 -5.26 5.35
C GLY A 19 3.20 -6.30 5.15
N ILE A 20 2.91 -7.58 5.41
CA ILE A 20 3.88 -8.68 5.26
C ILE A 20 4.26 -8.88 3.80
N THR A 21 3.28 -8.97 2.88
CA THR A 21 3.57 -9.15 1.45
C THR A 21 4.30 -7.95 0.87
N GLY A 22 3.92 -6.73 1.28
CA GLY A 22 4.61 -5.48 1.01
C GLY A 22 6.08 -5.51 1.41
N MET A 23 6.36 -5.77 2.69
CA MET A 23 7.73 -5.80 3.22
C MET A 23 8.59 -6.88 2.54
N LEU A 24 8.07 -8.10 2.39
CA LEU A 24 8.82 -9.18 1.76
C LEU A 24 9.09 -8.89 0.28
N GLY A 25 8.11 -8.37 -0.45
CA GLY A 25 8.27 -8.02 -1.87
C GLY A 25 9.29 -6.91 -2.05
N PHE A 26 9.09 -5.78 -1.37
CA PHE A 26 9.86 -4.56 -1.58
C PHE A 26 11.24 -4.59 -0.92
N LEU A 27 11.37 -5.05 0.33
CA LEU A 27 12.63 -4.99 1.09
C LEU A 27 13.51 -6.21 0.91
N VAL A 28 12.95 -7.37 0.55
CA VAL A 28 13.71 -8.64 0.49
C VAL A 28 13.90 -9.13 -0.94
N VAL A 29 12.82 -9.23 -1.73
CA VAL A 29 12.89 -9.81 -3.07
C VAL A 29 13.42 -8.80 -4.09
N ARG A 30 12.83 -7.60 -4.14
CA ARG A 30 13.10 -6.62 -5.18
C ARG A 30 14.58 -6.20 -5.30
N PRO A 31 15.32 -5.92 -4.20
CA PRO A 31 16.73 -5.51 -4.30
C PRO A 31 17.66 -6.62 -4.81
N ARG A 32 17.20 -7.87 -4.80
CA ARG A 32 17.94 -9.04 -5.31
C ARG A 32 17.60 -9.37 -6.77
N VAL A 33 16.52 -8.80 -7.29
CA VAL A 33 16.08 -9.02 -8.67
C VAL A 33 16.47 -7.82 -9.52
N VAL A 34 16.19 -6.60 -9.06
CA VAL A 34 16.41 -5.36 -9.82
C VAL A 34 17.76 -4.76 -9.43
N ALA A 35 18.68 -4.71 -10.38
CA ALA A 35 19.94 -3.99 -10.25
C ALA A 35 19.74 -2.54 -10.73
N ALA A 36 19.74 -1.58 -9.79
CA ALA A 36 19.47 -0.19 -10.11
C ALA A 36 20.49 0.37 -11.13
N GLY A 37 19.99 0.86 -12.27
CA GLY A 37 20.82 1.41 -13.35
C GLY A 37 21.51 0.37 -14.24
N ASP A 38 21.32 -0.93 -13.99
CA ASP A 38 21.92 -2.01 -14.80
C ASP A 38 20.85 -3.01 -15.26
N PRO A 39 20.26 -2.77 -16.45
CA PRO A 39 19.26 -3.68 -17.01
C PRO A 39 19.81 -5.05 -17.40
N ALA A 40 21.10 -5.14 -17.77
CA ALA A 40 21.72 -6.40 -18.14
C ALA A 40 21.89 -7.28 -16.89
N ALA A 41 22.35 -6.70 -15.78
CA ALA A 41 22.40 -7.39 -14.49
C ALA A 41 21.00 -7.77 -13.98
N THR A 42 19.99 -6.92 -14.19
CA THR A 42 18.59 -7.25 -13.84
C THR A 42 18.09 -8.47 -14.62
N LEU A 43 18.34 -8.53 -15.94
CA LEU A 43 18.02 -9.71 -16.75
C LEU A 43 18.77 -10.94 -16.27
N ALA A 44 20.07 -10.82 -15.98
CA ALA A 44 20.88 -11.92 -15.46
C ALA A 44 20.32 -12.47 -14.14
N ASN A 45 19.96 -11.59 -13.19
CA ASN A 45 19.35 -11.98 -11.91
C ASN A 45 18.05 -12.77 -12.10
N LEU A 46 17.20 -12.36 -13.06
CA LEU A 46 15.97 -13.08 -13.38
C LEU A 46 16.22 -14.49 -13.93
N VAL A 47 17.23 -14.63 -14.79
CA VAL A 47 17.64 -15.92 -15.38
C VAL A 47 18.26 -16.84 -14.33
N GLU A 48 19.13 -16.30 -13.48
CA GLU A 48 19.85 -17.05 -12.45
C GLU A 48 18.97 -17.44 -11.26
N ASN A 49 17.97 -16.62 -10.92
CA ASN A 49 17.12 -16.80 -9.74
C ASN A 49 15.61 -16.82 -10.07
N PRO A 50 15.14 -17.72 -10.95
CA PRO A 50 13.77 -17.70 -11.46
C PRO A 50 12.72 -17.93 -10.36
N MET A 51 13.03 -18.72 -9.33
CA MET A 51 12.11 -18.94 -8.21
C MET A 51 11.93 -17.67 -7.36
N LEU A 52 13.02 -16.92 -7.13
CA LEU A 52 12.97 -15.66 -6.39
C LEU A 52 12.11 -14.64 -7.15
N ALA A 53 12.28 -14.57 -8.48
CA ALA A 53 11.48 -13.70 -9.33
C ALA A 53 9.98 -14.07 -9.32
N ARG A 54 9.65 -15.37 -9.36
CA ARG A 54 8.26 -15.85 -9.21
C ARG A 54 7.66 -15.46 -7.86
N TRP A 55 8.43 -15.55 -6.78
CA TRP A 55 7.99 -15.05 -5.48
C TRP A 55 7.79 -13.55 -5.47
N GLY A 56 8.59 -12.77 -6.21
CA GLY A 56 8.37 -11.34 -6.41
C GLY A 56 6.99 -11.04 -6.97
N VAL A 57 6.63 -11.69 -8.08
CA VAL A 57 5.28 -11.57 -8.68
C VAL A 57 4.19 -12.02 -7.71
N ALA A 58 4.37 -13.16 -7.04
CA ALA A 58 3.38 -13.69 -6.10
C ALA A 58 3.15 -12.76 -4.89
N LEU A 59 4.20 -12.10 -4.39
CA LEU A 59 4.10 -11.13 -3.29
C LEU A 59 3.36 -9.86 -3.73
N GLU A 60 3.57 -9.37 -4.96
CA GLU A 60 2.76 -8.27 -5.52
C GLU A 60 1.30 -8.65 -5.67
N LEU A 61 0.98 -9.84 -6.18
CA LEU A 61 -0.40 -10.33 -6.20
C LEU A 61 -0.98 -10.49 -4.78
N GLY A 62 -0.14 -10.85 -3.81
CA GLY A 62 -0.48 -10.87 -2.40
C GLY A 62 -0.86 -9.49 -1.87
N ILE A 63 -0.12 -8.44 -2.22
CA ILE A 63 -0.46 -7.02 -1.95
C ILE A 63 -1.81 -6.69 -2.57
N VAL A 64 -2.02 -6.98 -3.86
CA VAL A 64 -3.28 -6.69 -4.57
C VAL A 64 -4.48 -7.31 -3.86
N LEU A 65 -4.41 -8.61 -3.57
CA LEU A 65 -5.49 -9.35 -2.94
C LEU A 65 -5.77 -8.82 -1.53
N SER A 66 -4.74 -8.69 -0.71
CA SER A 66 -4.88 -8.21 0.66
C SER A 66 -5.41 -6.78 0.72
N GLN A 67 -4.89 -5.87 -0.12
CA GLN A 67 -5.36 -4.48 -0.21
C GLN A 67 -6.84 -4.41 -0.60
N ALA A 68 -7.27 -5.17 -1.60
CA ALA A 68 -8.67 -5.23 -2.01
C ALA A 68 -9.59 -5.72 -0.88
N LEU A 69 -9.15 -6.77 -0.16
CA LEU A 69 -9.89 -7.31 0.99
C LEU A 69 -9.96 -6.30 2.15
N VAL A 70 -8.87 -5.60 2.45
CA VAL A 70 -8.83 -4.55 3.49
C VAL A 70 -9.75 -3.40 3.13
N ALA A 71 -9.73 -2.93 1.88
CA ALA A 71 -10.59 -1.84 1.41
C ALA A 71 -12.08 -2.17 1.63
N VAL A 72 -12.50 -3.38 1.24
CA VAL A 72 -13.89 -3.84 1.45
C VAL A 72 -14.20 -4.01 2.94
N ALA A 73 -13.27 -4.57 3.73
CA ALA A 73 -13.45 -4.75 5.16
C ALA A 73 -13.59 -3.41 5.89
N PHE A 74 -12.78 -2.42 5.53
CA PHE A 74 -12.87 -1.06 6.08
C PHE A 74 -14.13 -0.32 5.67
N TYR A 75 -14.59 -0.46 4.43
CA TYR A 75 -15.90 0.07 4.05
C TYR A 75 -17.00 -0.47 4.97
N ARG A 76 -17.04 -1.79 5.16
CA ARG A 76 -18.04 -2.45 6.03
C ARG A 76 -17.91 -2.01 7.48
N LEU A 77 -16.69 -1.83 7.97
CA LEU A 77 -16.42 -1.41 9.35
C LEU A 77 -16.86 0.05 9.59
N PHE A 78 -16.50 0.96 8.69
CA PHE A 78 -16.65 2.40 8.92
C PHE A 78 -17.89 3.03 8.28
N ARG A 79 -18.65 2.32 7.43
CA ARG A 79 -19.85 2.87 6.78
C ARG A 79 -20.89 3.43 7.75
N SER A 80 -20.97 2.91 8.98
CA SER A 80 -21.91 3.40 9.99
C SER A 80 -21.45 4.69 10.68
N VAL A 81 -20.19 5.08 10.50
CA VAL A 81 -19.60 6.31 11.06
C VAL A 81 -19.77 7.45 10.07
N ASN A 82 -19.26 7.26 8.84
CA ASN A 82 -19.45 8.20 7.74
C ASN A 82 -19.38 7.45 6.40
N PRO A 83 -20.51 7.29 5.69
CA PRO A 83 -20.54 6.53 4.43
C PRO A 83 -19.60 7.08 3.35
N SER A 84 -19.52 8.41 3.20
CA SER A 84 -18.70 9.06 2.17
C SER A 84 -17.21 8.84 2.39
N SER A 85 -16.73 9.01 3.64
CA SER A 85 -15.32 8.80 3.99
C SER A 85 -14.97 7.31 3.94
N ALA A 86 -15.88 6.43 4.35
CA ALA A 86 -15.69 4.99 4.24
C ALA A 86 -15.61 4.55 2.77
N TRP A 87 -16.42 5.14 1.89
CA TRP A 87 -16.34 4.91 0.45
C TRP A 87 -15.01 5.42 -0.12
N ALA A 88 -14.59 6.64 0.23
CA ALA A 88 -13.31 7.20 -0.22
C ALA A 88 -12.12 6.33 0.21
N LEU A 89 -12.10 5.87 1.46
CA LEU A 89 -11.11 4.90 1.97
C LEU A 89 -11.05 3.64 1.10
N ALA A 90 -12.21 3.03 0.81
CA ALA A 90 -12.25 1.82 0.00
C ALA A 90 -11.89 2.07 -1.47
N ALA A 91 -12.34 3.19 -2.05
CA ALA A 91 -12.07 3.56 -3.43
C ALA A 91 -10.57 3.80 -3.65
N PHE A 92 -9.94 4.61 -2.81
CA PHE A 92 -8.49 4.86 -2.90
C PHE A 92 -7.67 3.58 -2.65
N GLY A 93 -8.08 2.76 -1.68
CA GLY A 93 -7.45 1.45 -1.46
C GLY A 93 -7.54 0.53 -2.69
N MET A 94 -8.70 0.49 -3.36
CA MET A 94 -8.89 -0.31 -4.56
C MET A 94 -8.09 0.22 -5.76
N VAL A 95 -8.02 1.54 -5.95
CA VAL A 95 -7.20 2.13 -7.01
C VAL A 95 -5.72 1.81 -6.80
N ASN A 96 -5.23 1.88 -5.55
CA ASN A 96 -3.91 1.40 -5.21
C ASN A 96 -3.72 -0.08 -5.58
N ALA A 97 -4.65 -0.97 -5.21
CA ALA A 97 -4.58 -2.39 -5.56
C ALA A 97 -4.50 -2.61 -7.08
N VAL A 98 -5.27 -1.85 -7.88
CA VAL A 98 -5.23 -1.94 -9.35
C VAL A 98 -3.90 -1.45 -9.91
N ALA A 99 -3.31 -0.38 -9.34
CA ALA A 99 -2.00 0.09 -9.75
C ALA A 99 -0.92 -0.98 -9.47
N ILE A 100 -0.92 -1.61 -8.29
CA ILE A 100 0.01 -2.69 -7.98
C ILE A 100 -0.24 -3.93 -8.86
N LEU A 101 -1.49 -4.22 -9.22
CA LEU A 101 -1.79 -5.29 -10.18
C LEU A 101 -1.15 -5.03 -11.54
N ALA A 102 -1.25 -3.81 -12.05
CA ALA A 102 -0.58 -3.44 -13.30
C ALA A 102 0.94 -3.58 -13.19
N SER A 103 1.53 -3.21 -12.05
CA SER A 103 2.94 -3.44 -11.77
C SER A 103 3.33 -4.93 -11.84
N SER A 104 2.51 -5.78 -11.20
CA SER A 104 2.71 -7.23 -11.16
C SER A 104 2.66 -7.86 -12.55
N VAL A 105 1.77 -7.35 -13.42
CA VAL A 105 1.70 -7.77 -14.83
C VAL A 105 2.99 -7.40 -15.58
N MET A 106 3.53 -6.18 -15.37
CA MET A 106 4.78 -5.78 -16.00
C MET A 106 5.96 -6.65 -15.52
N TYR A 107 6.03 -6.91 -14.21
CA TYR A 107 7.05 -7.80 -13.64
C TYR A 107 6.91 -9.24 -14.18
N ALA A 108 5.70 -9.79 -14.23
CA ALA A 108 5.46 -11.11 -14.82
C ALA A 108 5.87 -11.16 -16.31
N GLY A 109 5.65 -10.07 -17.05
CA GLY A 109 6.16 -9.93 -18.42
C GLY A 109 7.68 -9.98 -18.50
N ALA A 110 8.39 -9.29 -17.59
CA ALA A 110 9.85 -9.31 -17.56
C ALA A 110 10.39 -10.72 -17.26
N LEU A 111 9.71 -11.45 -16.37
CA LEU A 111 10.02 -12.85 -16.07
C LEU A 111 9.74 -13.79 -17.25
N ALA A 112 8.72 -13.51 -18.06
CA ALA A 112 8.44 -14.27 -19.27
C ALA A 112 9.56 -14.05 -20.31
N VAL A 113 9.97 -12.80 -20.53
CA VAL A 113 11.09 -12.44 -21.42
C VAL A 113 12.41 -13.07 -20.95
N SER A 114 12.68 -13.09 -19.64
CA SER A 114 13.90 -13.73 -19.12
C SER A 114 13.88 -15.26 -19.27
N SER A 115 12.70 -15.87 -19.26
CA SER A 115 12.55 -17.33 -19.42
C SER A 115 12.62 -17.76 -20.88
N ASP A 116 12.21 -16.89 -21.80
CA ASP A 116 12.27 -17.09 -23.25
C ASP A 116 12.69 -15.80 -23.95
N ALA A 117 14.01 -15.65 -24.14
CA ALA A 117 14.59 -14.48 -24.78
C ALA A 117 14.16 -14.33 -26.26
N ALA A 118 13.66 -15.38 -26.91
CA ALA A 118 13.22 -15.31 -28.31
C ALA A 118 11.87 -14.58 -28.47
N LEU A 119 11.15 -14.31 -27.37
CA LEU A 119 9.87 -13.59 -27.37
C LEU A 119 10.00 -12.17 -27.96
N VAL A 120 11.19 -11.57 -27.86
CA VAL A 120 11.46 -10.18 -28.25
C VAL A 120 12.84 -10.06 -28.90
N ALA A 121 13.02 -9.04 -29.74
CA ALA A 121 14.31 -8.81 -30.42
C ALA A 121 15.40 -8.28 -29.47
N ASP A 122 15.01 -7.55 -28.41
CA ASP A 122 15.91 -7.00 -27.40
C ASP A 122 15.40 -7.32 -25.98
N PRO A 123 15.81 -8.47 -25.42
CA PRO A 123 15.41 -8.88 -24.07
C PRO A 123 15.83 -7.90 -22.98
N VAL A 124 17.04 -7.33 -23.08
CA VAL A 124 17.59 -6.42 -22.07
C VAL A 124 16.79 -5.12 -22.04
N GLY A 125 16.60 -4.49 -23.20
CA GLY A 125 15.78 -3.28 -23.30
C GLY A 125 14.32 -3.52 -22.93
N THR A 126 13.75 -4.66 -23.29
CA THR A 126 12.36 -5.00 -22.93
C THR A 126 12.21 -5.17 -21.42
N VAL A 127 13.09 -5.92 -20.75
CA VAL A 127 13.09 -6.06 -19.28
C VAL A 127 13.26 -4.70 -18.60
N HIS A 128 14.14 -3.84 -19.13
CA HIS A 128 14.32 -2.49 -18.60
C HIS A 128 13.01 -1.68 -18.63
N VAL A 129 12.32 -1.66 -19.76
CA VAL A 129 11.06 -0.92 -19.93
C VAL A 129 9.98 -1.49 -19.02
N LEU A 130 9.85 -2.82 -18.94
CA LEU A 130 8.85 -3.47 -18.09
C LEU A 130 9.07 -3.14 -16.60
N PHE A 131 10.30 -3.19 -16.10
CA PHE A 131 10.56 -2.77 -14.71
C PHE A 131 10.38 -1.27 -14.52
N THR A 132 10.72 -0.44 -15.50
CA THR A 132 10.48 1.01 -15.43
C THR A 132 8.97 1.32 -15.32
N LEU A 133 8.14 0.63 -16.10
CA LEU A 133 6.68 0.74 -16.00
C LEU A 133 6.16 0.17 -14.67
N SER A 134 6.71 -0.96 -14.20
CA SER A 134 6.41 -1.53 -12.88
C SER A 134 6.68 -0.52 -11.75
N GLU A 135 7.83 0.15 -11.76
CA GLU A 135 8.16 1.25 -10.84
C GLU A 135 7.17 2.41 -10.94
N GLY A 136 6.81 2.81 -12.17
CA GLY A 136 5.83 3.86 -12.40
C GLY A 136 4.46 3.54 -11.82
N PHE A 137 3.99 2.30 -11.99
CA PHE A 137 2.74 1.82 -11.39
C PHE A 137 2.82 1.73 -9.86
N TRP A 138 3.97 1.34 -9.29
CA TRP A 138 4.22 1.39 -7.86
C TRP A 138 4.13 2.82 -7.32
N ALA A 139 4.79 3.77 -7.98
CA ALA A 139 4.77 5.18 -7.60
C ALA A 139 3.35 5.77 -7.68
N ALA A 140 2.61 5.48 -8.75
CA ALA A 140 1.21 5.86 -8.89
C ALA A 140 0.34 5.23 -7.79
N GLY A 141 0.58 3.96 -7.46
CA GLY A 141 -0.09 3.26 -6.35
C GLY A 141 0.17 3.95 -5.02
N ASN A 142 1.41 4.34 -4.73
CA ASN A 142 1.78 5.02 -3.48
C ASN A 142 1.01 6.33 -3.26
N LEU A 143 0.71 7.08 -4.32
CA LEU A 143 -0.13 8.27 -4.23
C LEU A 143 -1.52 7.94 -3.63
N PHE A 144 -2.18 6.89 -4.16
CA PHE A 144 -3.47 6.44 -3.65
C PHE A 144 -3.36 5.78 -2.27
N PHE A 145 -2.20 5.22 -1.95
CA PHE A 145 -1.85 4.76 -0.61
C PHE A 145 -1.60 5.90 0.38
N GLY A 146 -1.33 7.12 -0.07
CA GLY A 146 -1.43 8.30 0.79
C GLY A 146 -2.88 8.71 0.99
N LEU A 147 -3.61 8.79 -0.13
CA LEU A 147 -5.00 9.24 -0.16
C LEU A 147 -5.95 8.37 0.65
N TRP A 148 -5.71 7.06 0.78
CA TRP A 148 -6.56 6.19 1.62
C TRP A 148 -6.30 6.38 3.14
N LEU A 149 -5.10 6.81 3.57
CA LEU A 149 -4.78 6.99 4.99
C LEU A 149 -5.48 8.21 5.57
N VAL A 150 -5.71 9.23 4.74
CA VAL A 150 -6.44 10.45 5.14
C VAL A 150 -7.87 10.15 5.60
N PRO A 151 -8.78 9.56 4.80
CA PRO A 151 -10.11 9.19 5.25
C PRO A 151 -10.07 8.13 6.35
N MET A 152 -9.08 7.23 6.37
CA MET A 152 -8.89 6.28 7.47
C MET A 152 -8.67 7.01 8.81
N GLY A 153 -7.74 7.97 8.85
CA GLY A 153 -7.46 8.76 10.03
C GLY A 153 -8.64 9.62 10.46
N LEU A 154 -9.35 10.24 9.51
CA LEU A 154 -10.57 11.00 9.79
C LEU A 154 -11.69 10.12 10.38
N LEU A 155 -11.86 8.90 9.88
CA LEU A 155 -12.81 7.91 10.42
C LEU A 155 -12.40 7.45 11.82
N VAL A 156 -11.10 7.30 12.10
CA VAL A 156 -10.59 7.05 13.46
C VAL A 156 -10.98 8.19 14.40
N LEU A 157 -10.77 9.45 13.99
CA LEU A 157 -11.13 10.63 14.79
C LEU A 157 -12.64 10.74 15.04
N ALA A 158 -13.46 10.42 14.03
CA ALA A 158 -14.93 10.54 14.11
C ALA A 158 -15.60 9.37 14.85
N SER A 159 -15.06 8.16 14.73
CA SER A 159 -15.68 6.96 15.30
C SER A 159 -15.55 6.86 16.82
N GLY A 160 -14.49 7.43 17.39
CA GLY A 160 -14.13 7.20 18.79
C GLY A 160 -13.75 5.74 19.09
N TRP A 161 -13.59 4.86 18.10
CA TRP A 161 -13.26 3.44 18.33
C TRP A 161 -11.79 3.20 18.66
N MET A 162 -10.93 4.14 18.27
CA MET A 162 -9.48 4.10 18.37
C MET A 162 -8.93 5.40 18.99
N PRO A 163 -7.71 5.41 19.56
CA PRO A 163 -7.12 6.61 20.15
C PRO A 163 -6.98 7.75 19.14
N ARG A 164 -7.32 8.98 19.52
CA ARG A 164 -7.24 10.17 18.64
C ARG A 164 -5.85 10.39 18.03
N PRO A 165 -4.72 10.18 18.77
CA PRO A 165 -3.39 10.30 18.18
C PRO A 165 -3.17 9.40 16.95
N LEU A 166 -3.74 8.18 16.92
CA LEU A 166 -3.66 7.30 15.76
C LEU A 166 -4.30 7.96 14.52
N GLY A 167 -5.45 8.61 14.69
CA GLY A 167 -6.13 9.30 13.61
C GLY A 167 -5.28 10.41 12.99
N TRP A 168 -4.64 11.22 13.82
CA TRP A 168 -3.74 12.27 13.35
C TRP A 168 -2.47 11.74 12.69
N VAL A 169 -1.85 10.70 13.25
CA VAL A 169 -0.68 10.05 12.64
C VAL A 169 -1.03 9.52 11.24
N LEU A 170 -2.21 8.91 11.07
CA LEU A 170 -2.70 8.46 9.76
C LEU A 170 -2.95 9.61 8.78
N VAL A 171 -3.58 10.70 9.22
CA VAL A 171 -3.82 11.88 8.35
C VAL A 171 -2.50 12.50 7.91
N VAL A 172 -1.60 12.77 8.84
CA VAL A 172 -0.27 13.35 8.55
C VAL A 172 0.54 12.42 7.66
N GLY A 173 0.52 11.11 7.94
CA GLY A 173 1.17 10.11 7.11
C GLY A 173 0.60 10.04 5.70
N GLY A 174 -0.72 10.12 5.54
CA GLY A 174 -1.38 10.14 4.24
C GLY A 174 -0.98 11.35 3.40
N ILE A 175 -0.99 12.55 3.99
CA ILE A 175 -0.51 13.78 3.36
C ILE A 175 0.97 13.64 2.98
N GLY A 176 1.78 13.12 3.88
CA GLY A 176 3.20 12.85 3.66
C GLY A 176 3.44 11.93 2.46
N TYR A 177 2.69 10.83 2.34
CA TYR A 177 2.76 9.93 1.18
C TYR A 177 2.40 10.62 -0.14
N VAL A 178 1.34 11.44 -0.14
CA VAL A 178 0.95 12.20 -1.33
C VAL A 178 2.07 13.15 -1.75
N LEU A 179 2.63 13.89 -0.81
CA LEU A 179 3.76 14.78 -1.07
C LEU A 179 4.98 14.00 -1.57
N ALA A 180 5.32 12.87 -0.94
CA ALA A 180 6.42 12.01 -1.35
C ALA A 180 6.26 11.51 -2.79
N GLY A 181 5.04 11.17 -3.22
CA GLY A 181 4.74 10.79 -4.60
C GLY A 181 4.91 11.93 -5.61
N LEU A 182 4.78 13.19 -5.17
CA LEU A 182 4.99 14.38 -6.01
C LEU A 182 6.46 14.82 -6.09
N VAL A 183 7.31 14.42 -5.14
CA VAL A 183 8.73 14.82 -5.08
C VAL A 183 9.48 14.51 -6.38
N PRO A 184 9.40 13.30 -6.98
CA PRO A 184 10.14 13.00 -8.22
C PRO A 184 9.72 13.88 -9.41
N VAL A 185 8.48 14.40 -9.41
CA VAL A 185 7.93 15.23 -10.49
C VAL A 185 8.27 16.70 -10.28
N LEU A 186 8.08 17.21 -9.06
CA LEU A 186 8.23 18.62 -8.73
C LEU A 186 9.68 18.99 -8.35
N ALA A 187 10.45 18.03 -7.85
CA ALA A 187 11.81 18.21 -7.36
C ALA A 187 12.66 16.94 -7.63
N PRO A 188 12.95 16.59 -8.90
CA PRO A 188 13.66 15.36 -9.27
C PRO A 188 15.08 15.24 -8.68
N GLY A 189 15.69 16.36 -8.26
CA GLY A 189 17.00 16.39 -7.59
C GLY A 189 16.94 16.29 -6.06
N ALA A 190 15.77 16.13 -5.45
CA ALA A 190 15.64 16.03 -4.01
C ALA A 190 16.29 14.72 -3.48
N PRO A 191 16.96 14.77 -2.31
CA PRO A 191 17.50 13.55 -1.69
C PRO A 191 16.39 12.55 -1.37
N ALA A 192 16.68 11.25 -1.51
CA ALA A 192 15.74 10.17 -1.17
C ALA A 192 15.21 10.26 0.28
N LEU A 193 16.06 10.75 1.21
CA LEU A 193 15.71 10.99 2.61
C LEU A 193 14.49 11.91 2.78
N VAL A 194 14.23 12.83 1.85
CA VAL A 194 13.06 13.70 1.90
C VAL A 194 11.77 12.88 1.78
N ALA A 195 11.73 11.95 0.81
CA ALA A 195 10.58 11.08 0.62
C ALA A 195 10.39 10.11 1.80
N GLU A 196 11.49 9.56 2.33
CA GLU A 196 11.47 8.68 3.51
C GLU A 196 10.95 9.40 4.76
N ALA A 197 11.39 10.63 5.00
CA ALA A 197 10.95 11.43 6.13
C ALA A 197 9.45 11.77 6.04
N LEU A 198 8.95 12.02 4.82
CA LEU A 198 7.53 12.30 4.58
C LEU A 198 6.63 11.08 4.84
N THR A 199 7.10 9.87 4.53
CA THR A 199 6.31 8.63 4.69
C THR A 199 6.44 7.99 6.08
N ALA A 200 7.44 8.36 6.88
CA ALA A 200 7.65 7.78 8.22
C ALA A 200 6.40 7.80 9.15
N PRO A 201 5.60 8.88 9.22
CA PRO A 201 4.39 8.87 10.04
C PRO A 201 3.34 7.85 9.55
N ALA A 202 3.25 7.62 8.24
CA ALA A 202 2.33 6.62 7.68
C ALA A 202 2.69 5.23 8.18
N THR A 203 3.97 4.84 8.07
CA THR A 203 4.44 3.53 8.54
C THR A 203 4.09 3.30 10.01
N VAL A 204 4.31 4.30 10.87
CA VAL A 204 3.93 4.22 12.30
C VAL A 204 2.42 4.06 12.47
N GLY A 205 1.62 4.87 11.75
CA GLY A 205 0.16 4.82 11.80
C GLY A 205 -0.41 3.48 11.36
N GLU A 206 0.14 2.89 10.29
CA GLU A 206 -0.30 1.62 9.74
C GLU A 206 -0.04 0.47 10.71
N PHE A 207 1.20 0.34 11.23
CA PHE A 207 1.52 -0.70 12.20
C PHE A 207 0.69 -0.55 13.48
N TRP A 208 0.45 0.70 13.92
CA TRP A 208 -0.43 0.94 15.06
C TRP A 208 -1.87 0.53 14.76
N MET A 209 -2.41 0.86 13.57
CA MET A 209 -3.75 0.45 13.16
C MET A 209 -3.89 -1.07 13.11
N ILE A 210 -2.94 -1.78 12.48
CA ILE A 210 -2.91 -3.23 12.40
C ILE A 210 -2.91 -3.84 13.80
N ALA A 211 -1.98 -3.42 14.66
CA ALA A 211 -1.88 -3.92 16.03
C ALA A 211 -3.16 -3.66 16.83
N TYR A 212 -3.77 -2.48 16.67
CA TYR A 212 -4.99 -2.13 17.39
C TYR A 212 -6.18 -2.99 16.97
N LEU A 213 -6.39 -3.19 15.67
CA LEU A 213 -7.47 -4.03 15.13
C LEU A 213 -7.34 -5.49 15.57
N LEU A 214 -6.12 -6.03 15.62
CA LEU A 214 -5.88 -7.41 16.02
C LEU A 214 -6.05 -7.63 17.52
N VAL A 215 -5.49 -6.75 18.34
CA VAL A 215 -5.48 -6.92 19.80
C VAL A 215 -6.79 -6.43 20.44
N ARG A 216 -7.23 -5.21 20.10
CA ARG A 216 -8.41 -4.56 20.72
C ARG A 216 -9.65 -4.56 19.86
N GLY A 217 -9.53 -4.67 18.53
CA GLY A 217 -10.66 -4.57 17.61
C GLY A 217 -11.20 -3.15 17.57
N VAL A 218 -12.28 -2.88 18.31
CA VAL A 218 -12.94 -1.57 18.43
C VAL A 218 -13.41 -1.34 19.87
N ARG A 219 -13.39 -0.09 20.36
CA ARG A 219 -13.99 0.27 21.66
C ARG A 219 -15.52 0.17 21.59
N ARG A 220 -16.13 -0.47 22.61
CA ARG A 220 -17.57 -0.75 22.67
C ARG A 220 -18.43 0.46 23.04
N ASP A 221 -17.90 1.36 23.87
CA ASP A 221 -18.66 2.48 24.47
C ASP A 221 -18.29 3.85 23.88
N ALA A 222 -17.83 3.86 22.62
CA ALA A 222 -17.37 5.08 21.98
C ALA A 222 -18.55 5.96 21.53
N PRO A 223 -18.63 7.24 21.95
CA PRO A 223 -19.56 8.19 21.35
C PRO A 223 -19.10 8.47 19.91
N ILE A 224 -19.97 8.15 18.94
CA ILE A 224 -19.74 8.50 17.53
C ILE A 224 -19.98 10.01 17.39
N ALA A 225 -19.00 10.74 16.86
CA ALA A 225 -19.15 12.17 16.61
C ALA A 225 -20.28 12.41 15.61
N ARG A 226 -21.12 13.44 15.84
CA ARG A 226 -22.29 13.74 14.98
C ARG A 226 -21.91 14.20 13.57
N ASN A 227 -20.72 14.78 13.40
CA ASN A 227 -20.14 15.18 12.10
C ASN A 227 -18.60 15.19 12.16
N LEU A 228 -17.94 15.19 10.98
CA LEU A 228 -16.48 15.17 10.87
C LEU A 228 -15.82 16.45 11.40
N GLU A 229 -16.45 17.60 11.19
CA GLU A 229 -15.92 18.89 11.65
C GLU A 229 -15.76 18.94 13.17
N ALA A 230 -16.75 18.46 13.93
CA ALA A 230 -16.63 18.36 15.38
C ALA A 230 -15.56 17.35 15.81
N ALA A 231 -15.34 16.28 15.04
CA ALA A 231 -14.32 15.29 15.34
C ALA A 231 -12.89 15.83 15.16
N VAL A 232 -12.70 16.73 14.19
CA VAL A 232 -11.42 17.42 13.91
C VAL A 232 -11.17 18.54 14.92
N ALA A 233 -12.22 19.23 15.38
CA ALA A 233 -12.12 20.36 16.31
C ALA A 233 -11.92 19.97 17.80
N ALA A 234 -12.26 18.72 18.18
CA ALA A 234 -12.13 18.19 19.55
C ALA A 234 -10.71 17.67 19.87
#